data_AF-A0A920PVY9-F1
#
_entry.id   AF-A0A920PVY9-F1
#
_cell.length_a   1.000
_cell.length_b   1.000
_cell.length_c   1.000
_cell.angle_alpha   90.00
_cell.angle_beta   90.00
_cell.angle_gamma   90.00
#
_symmetry.space_group_name_H-M   'P 1'
#
loop_
_entity.id
_entity.type
_entity.pdbx_description
1 polymer ?
#
loop_
_entity_poly.entity_id
_entity_poly.type
_entity_poly.pdbx_seq_one_letter_code
_entity_poly.pdbx_strand_id
1 'polypeptide(L)'
;MPKQHPAWSWNSKSSNNREFSSTSLFRSISRRDAFDGSRGSGIKIAIVDSGVDNNHPAVDGSVKGWAEPILEEGGGITFRNNPHNDLFGHGTACAGIIHNIAPDAEIYSVRVLGSRLSGKGAIFAAGLKWAIDNRMNVVNLSLGTSNEEYFSKFHELVDEAYYQKVILVTAANNMPIISFPSLYSTVISTACYGDAEESSPLDYYYNPEPPVEFGAHGTDKEVAWLDGRYVRATGNSFTAPTMTGIVALLLSKHPNLTPFEVKSVLSSLAKNNLNS
;
A
#
# COMPACT_ATOMS: atom_id res chain seq x y z
N MET A 1 -2.22 5.61 31.50
CA MET A 1 -1.19 4.69 30.96
C MET A 1 -0.69 5.29 29.65
N PRO A 2 0.62 5.40 29.41
CA PRO A 2 1.13 5.92 28.14
C PRO A 2 0.70 4.96 27.02
N LYS A 3 0.03 5.47 25.99
CA LYS A 3 -0.29 4.69 24.78
C LYS A 3 1.04 4.23 24.17
N GLN A 4 1.32 2.94 24.18
CA GLN A 4 2.43 2.39 23.42
C GLN A 4 2.14 2.66 21.94
N HIS A 5 2.98 3.50 21.34
CA HIS A 5 2.90 3.80 19.92
C HIS A 5 3.42 2.61 19.11
N PRO A 6 2.76 2.24 18.00
CA PRO A 6 3.28 1.22 17.10
C PRO A 6 4.69 1.60 16.65
N ALA A 7 5.55 0.62 16.47
CA ALA A 7 6.98 0.80 16.66
C ALA A 7 7.73 1.54 15.54
N TRP A 8 7.01 2.04 14.56
CA TRP A 8 7.51 2.91 13.50
C TRP A 8 6.52 4.04 13.20
N SER A 9 5.54 4.28 14.10
CA SER A 9 4.72 5.49 14.05
C SER A 9 5.48 6.63 14.70
N TRP A 10 5.89 7.59 13.89
CA TRP A 10 6.50 8.80 14.38
C TRP A 10 5.38 9.76 14.73
N ASN A 11 5.04 9.82 16.01
CA ASN A 11 4.07 10.78 16.52
C ASN A 11 4.80 12.12 16.72
N SER A 12 4.28 13.20 16.16
CA SER A 12 4.87 14.55 16.22
C SER A 12 5.10 15.07 17.65
N LYS A 13 4.37 14.49 18.63
CA LYS A 13 4.38 14.89 20.04
C LYS A 13 5.51 14.26 20.86
N SER A 14 6.34 13.40 20.28
CA SER A 14 7.58 12.96 20.92
C SER A 14 8.74 13.86 20.48
N SER A 15 9.58 14.28 21.42
CA SER A 15 10.75 15.16 21.23
C SER A 15 11.88 14.55 20.35
N ASN A 16 11.55 13.58 19.50
CA ASN A 16 12.41 12.85 18.58
C ASN A 16 11.85 12.89 17.14
N ASN A 17 11.23 13.99 16.70
CA ASN A 17 11.04 14.22 15.28
C ASN A 17 12.42 14.37 14.63
N ARG A 18 12.96 13.27 14.10
CA ARG A 18 14.09 13.34 13.17
C ARG A 18 13.61 14.14 11.97
N GLU A 19 14.08 15.37 11.85
CA GLU A 19 13.98 16.12 10.61
C GLU A 19 14.87 15.44 9.58
N PHE A 20 14.26 14.91 8.52
CA PHE A 20 14.99 14.36 7.39
C PHE A 20 15.28 15.49 6.41
N SER A 21 16.53 15.98 6.44
CA SER A 21 17.07 16.85 5.39
C SER A 21 17.48 15.98 4.21
N SER A 22 16.91 16.22 3.03
CA SER A 22 17.40 15.63 1.79
C SER A 22 17.84 16.73 0.82
N THR A 23 18.84 16.44 0.00
CA THR A 23 19.33 17.35 -1.03
C THR A 23 18.91 16.80 -2.39
N SER A 24 17.99 17.47 -3.08
CA SER A 24 17.64 17.10 -4.46
C SER A 24 18.52 17.84 -5.45
N LEU A 25 19.19 17.09 -6.33
CA LEU A 25 19.94 17.65 -7.47
C LEU A 25 19.07 17.79 -8.74
N PHE A 26 17.79 17.37 -8.69
CA PHE A 26 16.88 17.41 -9.83
C PHE A 26 16.10 18.72 -9.88
N ARG A 27 15.72 19.16 -11.10
CA ARG A 27 14.75 20.25 -11.27
C ARG A 27 13.51 19.94 -10.44
N SER A 28 12.99 20.93 -9.71
CA SER A 28 11.78 20.73 -8.89
C SER A 28 10.64 20.21 -9.77
N ILE A 29 10.22 18.97 -9.51
CA ILE A 29 9.03 18.37 -10.08
C ILE A 29 7.86 18.93 -9.27
N SER A 30 6.88 19.53 -9.92
CA SER A 30 5.67 19.99 -9.22
C SER A 30 4.62 18.89 -9.17
N ARG A 31 3.68 18.95 -8.20
CA ARG A 31 2.50 18.06 -8.20
C ARG A 31 1.71 18.18 -9.51
N ARG A 32 1.70 19.37 -10.11
CA ARG A 32 1.09 19.62 -11.43
C ARG A 32 1.71 18.79 -12.54
N ASP A 33 3.03 18.74 -12.60
CA ASP A 33 3.73 17.94 -13.61
C ASP A 33 3.54 16.45 -13.37
N ALA A 34 3.56 16.04 -12.10
CA ALA A 34 3.50 14.65 -11.70
C ALA A 34 2.11 14.01 -11.82
N PHE A 35 1.06 14.64 -11.28
CA PHE A 35 -0.25 14.01 -11.17
C PHE A 35 -1.48 14.93 -11.06
N ASP A 36 -1.38 16.26 -10.97
CA ASP A 36 -2.61 17.08 -10.95
C ASP A 36 -3.42 16.88 -12.25
N GLY A 37 -4.73 16.80 -12.09
CA GLY A 37 -5.68 16.52 -13.16
C GLY A 37 -5.83 15.03 -13.51
N SER A 38 -4.95 14.18 -13.00
CA SER A 38 -5.09 12.72 -13.12
C SER A 38 -6.05 12.17 -12.07
N ARG A 39 -6.69 11.04 -12.40
CA ARG A 39 -7.67 10.37 -11.53
C ARG A 39 -7.45 8.86 -11.41
N GLY A 40 -6.38 8.32 -11.99
CA GLY A 40 -6.05 6.89 -11.93
C GLY A 40 -6.54 6.06 -13.12
N SER A 41 -7.16 6.67 -14.14
CA SER A 41 -7.69 5.96 -15.30
C SER A 41 -6.68 5.01 -15.95
N GLY A 42 -7.10 3.77 -16.21
CA GLY A 42 -6.30 2.72 -16.86
C GLY A 42 -5.25 2.05 -15.96
N ILE A 43 -5.21 2.39 -14.67
CA ILE A 43 -4.30 1.77 -13.70
C ILE A 43 -5.01 0.64 -12.98
N LYS A 44 -4.47 -0.57 -13.13
CA LYS A 44 -4.92 -1.77 -12.41
C LYS A 44 -4.20 -1.88 -11.07
N ILE A 45 -4.97 -1.92 -9.98
CA ILE A 45 -4.47 -2.00 -8.61
C ILE A 45 -4.95 -3.30 -7.99
N ALA A 46 -4.01 -4.18 -7.60
CA ALA A 46 -4.35 -5.34 -6.78
C ALA A 46 -4.29 -5.00 -5.29
N ILE A 47 -5.37 -5.32 -4.57
CA ILE A 47 -5.42 -5.25 -3.12
C ILE A 47 -5.29 -6.68 -2.61
N VAL A 48 -4.08 -7.04 -2.19
CA VAL A 48 -3.79 -8.36 -1.61
C VAL A 48 -4.06 -8.29 -0.12
N ASP A 49 -5.25 -8.72 0.32
CA ASP A 49 -5.73 -8.50 1.69
C ASP A 49 -6.84 -9.51 2.10
N SER A 50 -7.81 -9.09 2.89
CA SER A 50 -8.96 -9.84 3.41
C SER A 50 -10.16 -9.91 2.43
N GLY A 51 -9.99 -9.35 1.24
CA GLY A 51 -11.03 -9.16 0.22
C GLY A 51 -11.55 -7.73 0.22
N VAL A 52 -12.42 -7.39 -0.73
CA VAL A 52 -13.04 -6.06 -0.84
C VAL A 52 -14.54 -6.21 -0.97
N ASP A 53 -15.30 -5.49 -0.13
CA ASP A 53 -16.74 -5.32 -0.34
C ASP A 53 -16.99 -4.33 -1.49
N ASN A 54 -17.25 -4.87 -2.68
CA ASN A 54 -17.49 -4.08 -3.89
C ASN A 54 -18.74 -3.19 -3.80
N ASN A 55 -19.70 -3.53 -2.92
CA ASN A 55 -20.94 -2.77 -2.77
C ASN A 55 -20.83 -1.66 -1.71
N HIS A 56 -19.69 -1.55 -1.03
CA HIS A 56 -19.48 -0.51 -0.04
C HIS A 56 -19.48 0.88 -0.72
N PRO A 57 -20.17 1.91 -0.17
CA PRO A 57 -20.22 3.24 -0.79
C PRO A 57 -18.85 3.89 -1.05
N ALA A 58 -17.87 3.59 -0.19
CA ALA A 58 -16.48 4.04 -0.37
C ALA A 58 -15.73 3.39 -1.56
N VAL A 59 -16.22 2.27 -2.10
CA VAL A 59 -15.61 1.51 -3.21
C VAL A 59 -16.41 1.69 -4.51
N ASP A 60 -17.71 2.00 -4.41
CA ASP A 60 -18.60 2.39 -5.51
C ASP A 60 -18.56 1.46 -6.74
N GLY A 61 -18.54 0.15 -6.50
CA GLY A 61 -18.53 -0.82 -7.60
C GLY A 61 -17.23 -0.85 -8.42
N SER A 62 -16.15 -0.28 -7.91
CA SER A 62 -14.88 -0.12 -8.64
C SER A 62 -14.08 -1.42 -8.81
N VAL A 63 -14.48 -2.52 -8.17
CA VAL A 63 -13.78 -3.81 -8.31
C VAL A 63 -14.06 -4.42 -9.69
N LYS A 64 -12.99 -4.62 -10.47
CA LYS A 64 -13.03 -5.19 -11.83
C LYS A 64 -12.69 -6.67 -11.89
N GLY A 65 -12.11 -7.23 -10.83
CA GLY A 65 -11.75 -8.64 -10.79
C GLY A 65 -11.45 -9.16 -9.39
N TRP A 66 -11.44 -10.48 -9.28
CA TRP A 66 -11.28 -11.21 -8.02
C TRP A 66 -10.31 -12.36 -8.21
N ALA A 67 -9.52 -12.63 -7.17
CA ALA A 67 -8.71 -13.82 -7.04
C ALA A 67 -8.63 -14.26 -5.59
N GLU A 68 -8.81 -15.55 -5.35
CA GLU A 68 -8.66 -16.16 -4.04
C GLU A 68 -7.83 -17.44 -4.21
N PRO A 69 -6.54 -17.43 -3.82
CA PRO A 69 -5.72 -18.64 -3.81
C PRO A 69 -6.22 -19.62 -2.75
N ILE A 70 -6.40 -20.88 -3.14
CA ILE A 70 -6.85 -21.99 -2.28
C ILE A 70 -5.73 -23.04 -2.22
N LEU A 71 -5.35 -23.43 -1.00
CA LEU A 71 -4.41 -24.53 -0.79
C LEU A 71 -5.18 -25.85 -0.79
N GLU A 72 -4.92 -26.70 -1.78
CA GLU A 72 -5.52 -28.02 -1.93
C GLU A 72 -4.88 -29.04 -0.98
N GLU A 73 -5.59 -30.15 -0.71
CA GLU A 73 -5.09 -31.22 0.17
C GLU A 73 -3.77 -31.84 -0.31
N GLY A 74 -3.48 -31.77 -1.62
CA GLY A 74 -2.22 -32.21 -2.22
C GLY A 74 -1.07 -31.18 -2.19
N GLY A 75 -1.26 -30.02 -1.54
CA GLY A 75 -0.27 -28.95 -1.43
C GLY A 75 -0.17 -28.01 -2.64
N GLY A 76 -0.95 -28.27 -3.71
CA GLY A 76 -1.09 -27.37 -4.84
C GLY A 76 -1.91 -26.13 -4.50
N ILE A 77 -1.75 -25.06 -5.30
CA ILE A 77 -2.57 -23.84 -5.19
C ILE A 77 -3.43 -23.69 -6.44
N THR A 78 -4.74 -23.56 -6.22
CA THR A 78 -5.70 -23.19 -7.27
C THR A 78 -6.23 -21.78 -7.00
N PHE A 79 -6.91 -21.18 -7.97
CA PHE A 79 -7.48 -19.85 -7.83
C PHE A 79 -8.98 -19.87 -8.07
N ARG A 80 -9.72 -19.24 -7.15
CA ARG A 80 -11.12 -18.92 -7.32
C ARG A 80 -11.26 -17.46 -7.76
N ASN A 81 -11.77 -17.25 -8.98
CA ASN A 81 -11.83 -15.92 -9.61
C ASN A 81 -13.24 -15.33 -9.69
N ASN A 82 -14.20 -15.88 -8.94
CA ASN A 82 -15.55 -15.33 -8.85
C ASN A 82 -15.60 -14.17 -7.84
N PRO A 83 -16.62 -13.29 -7.94
CA PRO A 83 -16.86 -12.26 -6.95
C PRO A 83 -16.88 -12.82 -5.52
N HIS A 84 -16.16 -12.14 -4.63
CA HIS A 84 -16.12 -12.43 -3.21
C HIS A 84 -16.09 -11.13 -2.40
N ASN A 85 -16.56 -11.20 -1.16
CA ASN A 85 -16.58 -10.07 -0.24
C ASN A 85 -15.31 -10.03 0.64
N ASP A 86 -15.14 -8.93 1.35
CA ASP A 86 -14.20 -8.84 2.46
C ASP A 86 -14.66 -9.69 3.66
N LEU A 87 -13.74 -10.44 4.27
CA LEU A 87 -14.02 -11.27 5.43
C LEU A 87 -13.75 -10.57 6.78
N PHE A 88 -13.13 -9.40 6.77
CA PHE A 88 -12.73 -8.68 7.99
C PHE A 88 -13.09 -7.20 7.99
N GLY A 89 -12.93 -6.51 6.85
CA GLY A 89 -13.17 -5.08 6.66
C GLY A 89 -11.92 -4.29 6.27
N HIS A 90 -10.73 -4.88 6.49
CA HIS A 90 -9.45 -4.21 6.29
C HIS A 90 -9.09 -4.01 4.81
N GLY A 91 -9.43 -4.97 3.94
CA GLY A 91 -9.22 -4.80 2.51
C GLY A 91 -10.17 -3.75 1.92
N THR A 92 -11.41 -3.68 2.41
CA THR A 92 -12.38 -2.63 2.08
C THR A 92 -11.91 -1.25 2.56
N ALA A 93 -11.30 -1.17 3.76
CA ALA A 93 -10.65 0.06 4.24
C ALA A 93 -9.56 0.54 3.29
N CYS A 94 -8.67 -0.37 2.85
CA CYS A 94 -7.61 -0.06 1.90
C CYS A 94 -8.17 0.37 0.54
N ALA A 95 -9.18 -0.34 0.03
CA ALA A 95 -9.84 -0.03 -1.23
C ALA A 95 -10.49 1.36 -1.21
N GLY A 96 -11.19 1.71 -0.13
CA GLY A 96 -11.83 3.02 0.01
C GLY A 96 -10.83 4.18 0.03
N ILE A 97 -9.68 4.01 0.69
CA ILE A 97 -8.60 5.02 0.69
C ILE A 97 -8.06 5.21 -0.74
N ILE A 98 -7.77 4.10 -1.43
CA ILE A 98 -7.25 4.15 -2.81
C ILE A 98 -8.27 4.81 -3.74
N HIS A 99 -9.54 4.41 -3.66
CA HIS A 99 -10.60 4.94 -4.50
C HIS A 99 -10.85 6.44 -4.24
N ASN A 100 -10.74 6.91 -3.00
CA ASN A 100 -10.85 8.34 -2.70
C ASN A 100 -9.75 9.18 -3.37
N ILE A 101 -8.53 8.64 -3.47
CA ILE A 101 -7.38 9.34 -4.06
C ILE A 101 -7.37 9.20 -5.59
N ALA A 102 -7.62 8.00 -6.10
CA ALA A 102 -7.58 7.63 -7.51
C ALA A 102 -8.91 6.99 -7.94
N PRO A 103 -9.99 7.78 -8.08
CA PRO A 103 -11.35 7.28 -8.27
C PRO A 103 -11.58 6.53 -9.58
N ASP A 104 -10.75 6.78 -10.60
CA ASP A 104 -10.89 6.16 -11.91
C ASP A 104 -9.95 4.94 -12.08
N ALA A 105 -9.22 4.54 -11.03
CA ALA A 105 -8.40 3.33 -11.04
C ALA A 105 -9.24 2.04 -10.95
N GLU A 106 -8.73 0.97 -11.55
CA GLU A 106 -9.38 -0.34 -11.57
C GLU A 106 -8.90 -1.18 -10.39
N ILE A 107 -9.80 -1.53 -9.47
CA ILE A 107 -9.45 -2.32 -8.27
C ILE A 107 -9.63 -3.81 -8.54
N TYR A 108 -8.66 -4.62 -8.12
CA TYR A 108 -8.72 -6.09 -8.14
C TYR A 108 -8.60 -6.62 -6.71
N SER A 109 -9.60 -7.37 -6.26
CA SER A 109 -9.64 -7.95 -4.91
C SER A 109 -8.90 -9.29 -4.91
N VAL A 110 -7.75 -9.35 -4.21
CA VAL A 110 -6.97 -10.58 -4.06
C VAL A 110 -7.03 -11.03 -2.60
N ARG A 111 -7.94 -11.95 -2.28
CA ARG A 111 -8.22 -12.36 -0.90
C ARG A 111 -7.26 -13.46 -0.44
N VAL A 112 -6.34 -13.10 0.44
CA VAL A 112 -5.34 -13.98 1.06
C VAL A 112 -5.45 -14.09 2.58
N LEU A 113 -6.23 -13.20 3.21
CA LEU A 113 -6.49 -13.19 4.65
C LEU A 113 -7.94 -13.64 4.94
N GLY A 114 -8.12 -14.37 6.03
CA GLY A 114 -9.43 -14.78 6.54
C GLY A 114 -10.06 -13.76 7.50
N SER A 115 -11.16 -14.17 8.14
CA SER A 115 -11.97 -13.33 9.05
C SER A 115 -11.31 -12.95 10.38
N ARG A 116 -10.07 -13.37 10.61
CA ARG A 116 -9.24 -12.95 11.76
C ARG A 116 -8.07 -12.06 11.34
N LEU A 117 -8.13 -11.51 10.12
CA LEU A 117 -7.05 -10.76 9.49
C LEU A 117 -5.70 -11.53 9.51
N SER A 118 -5.77 -12.82 9.20
CA SER A 118 -4.63 -13.72 9.20
C SER A 118 -4.78 -14.76 8.09
N GLY A 119 -3.66 -15.24 7.58
CA GLY A 119 -3.58 -16.18 6.46
C GLY A 119 -2.26 -16.95 6.45
N LYS A 120 -2.18 -17.96 5.59
CA LYS A 120 -0.94 -18.76 5.41
C LYS A 120 0.03 -18.02 4.49
N GLY A 121 1.33 -18.05 4.80
CA GLY A 121 2.35 -17.42 3.95
C GLY A 121 2.32 -17.89 2.49
N ALA A 122 2.04 -19.17 2.24
CA ALA A 122 1.91 -19.72 0.89
C ALA A 122 0.73 -19.11 0.10
N ILE A 123 -0.39 -18.84 0.77
CA ILE A 123 -1.56 -18.17 0.17
C ILE A 123 -1.23 -16.71 -0.14
N PHE A 124 -0.52 -16.03 0.78
CA PHE A 124 -0.04 -14.67 0.54
C PHE A 124 0.93 -14.61 -0.65
N ALA A 125 1.95 -15.46 -0.69
CA ALA A 125 2.90 -15.53 -1.79
C ALA A 125 2.22 -15.82 -3.14
N ALA A 126 1.21 -16.70 -3.15
CA ALA A 126 0.43 -16.98 -4.35
C ALA A 126 -0.43 -15.80 -4.80
N GLY A 127 -1.06 -15.08 -3.87
CA GLY A 127 -1.83 -13.87 -4.19
C GLY A 127 -0.95 -12.75 -4.77
N LEU A 128 0.24 -12.55 -4.19
CA LEU A 128 1.22 -11.61 -4.74
C LEU A 128 1.68 -12.04 -6.14
N LYS A 129 2.03 -13.32 -6.32
CA LYS A 129 2.42 -13.87 -7.62
C LYS A 129 1.32 -13.70 -8.67
N TRP A 130 0.06 -13.93 -8.30
CA TRP A 130 -1.08 -13.70 -9.18
C TRP A 130 -1.16 -12.24 -9.65
N ALA A 131 -0.96 -11.27 -8.75
CA ALA A 131 -0.96 -9.85 -9.12
C ALA A 131 0.18 -9.49 -10.10
N ILE A 132 1.36 -10.07 -9.90
CA ILE A 132 2.51 -9.91 -10.79
C ILE A 132 2.21 -10.51 -12.17
N ASP A 133 1.75 -11.77 -12.21
CA ASP A 133 1.45 -12.50 -13.45
C ASP A 133 0.33 -11.86 -14.27
N ASN A 134 -0.65 -11.24 -13.61
CA ASN A 134 -1.73 -10.50 -14.26
C ASN A 134 -1.35 -9.05 -14.62
N ARG A 135 -0.06 -8.70 -14.53
CA ARG A 135 0.50 -7.41 -14.94
C ARG A 135 -0.25 -6.24 -14.30
N MET A 136 -0.50 -6.34 -12.99
CA MET A 136 -1.04 -5.20 -12.24
C MET A 136 -0.04 -4.04 -12.30
N ASN A 137 -0.52 -2.81 -12.30
CA ASN A 137 0.36 -1.65 -12.30
C ASN A 137 0.90 -1.40 -10.88
N VAL A 138 0.02 -1.54 -9.89
CA VAL A 138 0.35 -1.34 -8.47
C VAL A 138 -0.27 -2.46 -7.63
N VAL A 139 0.44 -2.92 -6.60
CA VAL A 139 -0.06 -3.88 -5.62
C VAL A 139 0.03 -3.25 -4.23
N ASN A 140 -1.11 -3.13 -3.56
CA ASN A 140 -1.19 -2.68 -2.18
C ASN A 140 -1.04 -3.87 -1.23
N LEU A 141 -0.04 -3.80 -0.36
CA LEU A 141 0.31 -4.82 0.62
C LEU A 141 0.24 -4.24 2.04
N SER A 142 -0.97 -4.17 2.59
CA SER A 142 -1.20 -3.74 3.98
C SER A 142 -1.09 -4.89 4.99
N LEU A 143 -0.23 -5.85 4.67
CA LEU A 143 0.05 -7.07 5.42
C LEU A 143 1.53 -7.46 5.25
N GLY A 144 1.99 -8.38 6.08
CA GLY A 144 3.31 -8.99 5.94
C GLY A 144 3.39 -10.29 6.74
N THR A 145 4.53 -10.96 6.64
CA THR A 145 4.86 -12.13 7.45
C THR A 145 6.15 -11.91 8.21
N SER A 146 6.24 -12.40 9.44
CA SER A 146 7.48 -12.47 10.22
C SER A 146 8.12 -13.85 10.19
N ASN A 147 7.57 -14.80 9.41
CA ASN A 147 8.19 -16.11 9.21
C ASN A 147 9.38 -15.97 8.24
N GLU A 148 10.58 -16.19 8.77
CA GLU A 148 11.86 -16.10 8.06
C GLU A 148 12.00 -17.09 6.90
N GLU A 149 11.26 -18.21 6.91
CA GLU A 149 11.24 -19.17 5.79
C GLU A 149 10.78 -18.52 4.47
N TYR A 150 10.02 -17.42 4.55
CA TYR A 150 9.55 -16.67 3.40
C TYR A 150 10.50 -15.55 2.95
N PHE A 151 11.65 -15.36 3.62
CA PHE A 151 12.64 -14.35 3.24
C PHE A 151 13.06 -14.49 1.78
N SER A 152 13.56 -15.66 1.38
CA SER A 152 14.02 -15.87 0.01
C SER A 152 12.85 -15.81 -0.97
N LYS A 153 11.70 -16.38 -0.58
CA LYS A 153 10.56 -16.46 -1.48
C LYS A 153 9.96 -15.10 -1.81
N PHE A 154 9.81 -14.21 -0.83
CA PHE A 154 9.34 -12.86 -1.12
C PHE A 154 10.40 -12.03 -1.83
N HIS A 155 11.70 -12.23 -1.57
CA HIS A 155 12.75 -11.55 -2.33
C HIS A 155 12.65 -11.84 -3.84
N GLU A 156 12.47 -13.11 -4.22
CA GLU A 156 12.26 -13.49 -5.63
C GLU A 156 11.03 -12.80 -6.23
N LEU A 157 9.92 -12.76 -5.50
CA LEU A 157 8.66 -12.15 -5.97
C LEU A 157 8.77 -10.63 -6.14
N VAL A 158 9.41 -9.93 -5.21
CA VAL A 158 9.56 -8.47 -5.32
C VAL A 158 10.52 -8.07 -6.44
N ASP A 159 11.55 -8.87 -6.71
CA ASP A 159 12.44 -8.67 -7.86
C ASP A 159 11.72 -8.94 -9.18
N GLU A 160 10.94 -10.03 -9.25
CA GLU A 160 10.10 -10.32 -10.41
C GLU A 160 9.13 -9.16 -10.70
N ALA A 161 8.46 -8.64 -9.66
CA ALA A 161 7.59 -7.48 -9.77
C ALA A 161 8.34 -6.26 -10.32
N TYR A 162 9.52 -5.97 -9.75
CA TYR A 162 10.36 -4.84 -10.16
C TYR A 162 10.73 -4.92 -11.64
N TYR A 163 11.23 -6.06 -12.12
CA TYR A 163 11.60 -6.25 -13.52
C TYR A 163 10.41 -6.20 -14.48
N GLN A 164 9.22 -6.57 -14.01
CA GLN A 164 7.98 -6.47 -14.78
C GLN A 164 7.29 -5.10 -14.68
N LYS A 165 7.90 -4.12 -13.97
CA LYS A 165 7.34 -2.79 -13.69
C LYS A 165 6.02 -2.83 -12.90
N VAL A 166 5.83 -3.86 -12.08
CA VAL A 166 4.73 -3.96 -11.12
C VAL A 166 5.18 -3.30 -9.83
N ILE A 167 4.56 -2.19 -9.44
CA ILE A 167 4.98 -1.42 -8.26
C ILE A 167 4.34 -2.02 -7.01
N LEU A 168 5.16 -2.39 -6.03
CA LEU A 168 4.69 -2.92 -4.75
C LEU A 168 4.75 -1.82 -3.70
N VAL A 169 3.60 -1.50 -3.08
CA VAL A 169 3.51 -0.56 -1.96
C VAL A 169 3.11 -1.34 -0.72
N THR A 170 3.93 -1.28 0.33
CA THR A 170 3.77 -2.15 1.51
C THR A 170 3.87 -1.38 2.81
N ALA A 171 3.01 -1.75 3.77
CA ALA A 171 3.06 -1.22 5.12
C ALA A 171 4.15 -1.93 5.92
N ALA A 172 4.98 -1.16 6.63
CA ALA A 172 5.84 -1.70 7.66
C ALA A 172 5.02 -2.27 8.82
N ASN A 173 5.57 -3.26 9.51
CA ASN A 173 4.88 -3.86 10.64
C ASN A 173 4.58 -2.81 11.74
N ASN A 174 3.42 -2.93 12.37
CA ASN A 174 3.04 -2.03 13.48
C ASN A 174 3.88 -2.28 14.75
N MET A 175 4.59 -3.40 14.84
CA MET A 175 5.53 -3.72 15.91
C MET A 175 6.97 -3.68 15.36
N PRO A 176 8.02 -3.57 16.21
CA PRO A 176 9.41 -3.44 15.78
C PRO A 176 9.98 -4.81 15.46
N ILE A 177 9.31 -5.52 14.54
CA ILE A 177 9.64 -6.87 14.15
C ILE A 177 9.90 -6.90 12.66
N ILE A 178 10.86 -7.73 12.28
CA ILE A 178 11.18 -8.02 10.89
C ILE A 178 9.93 -8.57 10.21
N SER A 179 9.57 -7.98 9.07
CA SER A 179 8.44 -8.43 8.28
C SER A 179 8.69 -8.25 6.78
N PHE A 180 8.31 -9.27 6.02
CA PHE A 180 8.42 -9.31 4.58
C PHE A 180 7.04 -9.07 3.93
N PRO A 181 6.97 -8.32 2.82
CA PRO A 181 8.10 -7.83 2.01
C PRO A 181 8.62 -6.41 2.34
N SER A 182 8.17 -5.76 3.42
CA SER A 182 8.47 -4.34 3.68
C SER A 182 9.96 -3.96 3.84
N LEU A 183 10.84 -4.94 3.98
CA LEU A 183 12.28 -4.72 4.15
C LEU A 183 13.09 -4.71 2.85
N TYR A 184 12.51 -5.12 1.73
CA TYR A 184 13.25 -5.19 0.46
C TYR A 184 13.33 -3.83 -0.21
N SER A 185 14.48 -3.47 -0.78
CA SER A 185 14.71 -2.16 -1.37
C SER A 185 13.87 -1.87 -2.63
N THR A 186 13.37 -2.92 -3.30
CA THR A 186 12.57 -2.82 -4.53
C THR A 186 11.12 -2.38 -4.28
N VAL A 187 10.61 -2.51 -3.04
CA VAL A 187 9.25 -2.10 -2.67
C VAL A 187 9.22 -0.65 -2.19
N ILE A 188 8.07 0.00 -2.30
CA ILE A 188 7.78 1.27 -1.63
C ILE A 188 7.26 0.94 -0.23
N SER A 189 8.13 1.03 0.78
CA SER A 189 7.79 0.75 2.18
C SER A 189 7.24 1.99 2.88
N THR A 190 6.19 1.81 3.68
CA THR A 190 5.41 2.91 4.24
C THR A 190 5.14 2.74 5.73
N ALA A 191 5.10 3.84 6.48
CA ALA A 191 4.68 3.85 7.89
C ALA A 191 3.94 5.13 8.26
N CYS A 192 3.25 5.12 9.41
CA CYS A 192 2.57 6.29 9.95
C CYS A 192 3.56 7.42 10.26
N TYR A 193 3.29 8.60 9.68
CA TYR A 193 4.02 9.83 9.96
C TYR A 193 3.11 11.04 9.75
N GLY A 194 3.30 12.09 10.56
CA GLY A 194 2.58 13.35 10.46
C GLY A 194 1.24 13.37 11.19
N ASP A 195 0.72 14.57 11.42
CA ASP A 195 -0.51 14.81 12.18
C ASP A 195 -1.75 14.96 11.28
N ALA A 196 -2.89 14.46 11.78
CA ALA A 196 -4.18 14.50 11.09
C ALA A 196 -4.68 15.92 10.80
N GLU A 197 -4.42 16.87 11.70
CA GLU A 197 -4.99 18.23 11.65
C GLU A 197 -4.31 19.12 10.59
N GLU A 198 -3.15 18.72 10.07
CA GLU A 198 -2.32 19.54 9.17
C GLU A 198 -1.99 18.85 7.82
N SER A 199 -2.56 17.68 7.54
CA SER A 199 -2.20 16.88 6.36
C SER A 199 -3.33 16.82 5.32
N SER A 200 -3.00 17.22 4.08
CA SER A 200 -3.81 16.89 2.91
C SER A 200 -3.75 15.37 2.66
N PRO A 201 -4.77 14.73 2.06
CA PRO A 201 -4.71 13.30 1.68
C PRO A 201 -3.53 12.94 0.77
N LEU A 202 -2.96 13.92 0.06
CA LEU A 202 -1.81 13.75 -0.83
C LEU A 202 -0.47 14.09 -0.15
N ASP A 203 -0.49 14.40 1.13
CA ASP A 203 0.71 14.72 1.90
C ASP A 203 1.41 13.46 2.39
N TYR A 204 2.71 13.41 2.12
CA TYR A 204 3.60 12.36 2.58
C TYR A 204 5.04 12.92 2.69
N TYR A 205 5.88 12.13 3.34
CA TYR A 205 7.24 12.47 3.72
C TYR A 205 8.19 11.40 3.21
N TYR A 206 9.41 11.80 2.87
CA TYR A 206 10.46 10.89 2.42
C TYR A 206 11.48 10.68 3.53
N ASN A 207 11.82 9.43 3.79
CA ASN A 207 12.88 9.03 4.71
C ASN A 207 14.07 8.48 3.90
N PRO A 208 15.22 9.19 3.86
CA PRO A 208 16.43 8.73 3.18
C PRO A 208 17.17 7.61 3.93
N GLU A 209 16.73 7.23 5.13
CA GLU A 209 17.31 6.16 5.95
C GLU A 209 16.38 4.92 5.96
N PRO A 210 16.50 3.99 4.97
CA PRO A 210 15.69 2.77 4.90
C PRO A 210 15.84 1.92 6.20
N PRO A 211 14.87 1.05 6.53
CA PRO A 211 14.01 0.30 5.60
C PRO A 211 12.62 0.89 5.31
N VAL A 212 12.13 1.89 6.05
CA VAL A 212 10.86 2.58 5.73
C VAL A 212 11.18 3.80 4.88
N GLU A 213 10.68 3.85 3.65
CA GLU A 213 11.04 4.87 2.67
C GLU A 213 10.09 6.09 2.70
N PHE A 214 8.80 5.86 2.97
CA PHE A 214 7.80 6.93 2.98
C PHE A 214 6.92 6.95 4.24
N GLY A 215 6.64 8.15 4.73
CA GLY A 215 5.74 8.41 5.84
C GLY A 215 4.45 9.08 5.35
N ALA A 216 3.29 8.59 5.76
CA ALA A 216 2.01 9.25 5.48
C ALA A 216 1.07 9.16 6.68
N HIS A 217 0.01 9.96 6.67
CA HIS A 217 -0.96 9.93 7.76
C HIS A 217 -1.71 8.59 7.81
N GLY A 218 -1.67 7.92 8.96
CA GLY A 218 -2.30 6.61 9.20
C GLY A 218 -2.85 6.42 10.61
N THR A 219 -2.93 7.50 11.39
CA THR A 219 -3.39 7.52 12.78
C THR A 219 -4.80 8.08 12.87
N ASP A 220 -5.65 7.48 13.70
CA ASP A 220 -7.03 7.93 13.97
C ASP A 220 -7.85 8.32 12.71
N LYS A 221 -7.68 7.54 11.63
CA LYS A 221 -8.36 7.75 10.34
C LYS A 221 -9.71 7.07 10.35
N GLU A 222 -10.72 7.77 9.87
CA GLU A 222 -11.99 7.16 9.51
C GLU A 222 -11.81 6.38 8.20
N VAL A 223 -12.11 5.09 8.23
CA VAL A 223 -11.92 4.17 7.09
C VAL A 223 -13.16 3.30 6.91
N ALA A 224 -13.43 2.92 5.66
CA ALA A 224 -14.50 1.99 5.30
C ALA A 224 -14.32 0.63 6.00
N TRP A 225 -15.43 -0.04 6.29
CA TRP A 225 -15.44 -1.33 7.00
C TRP A 225 -16.63 -2.20 6.55
N LEU A 226 -16.79 -3.38 7.15
CA LEU A 226 -17.89 -4.28 6.86
C LEU A 226 -19.28 -3.64 7.06
N ASP A 227 -20.24 -4.12 6.27
CA ASP A 227 -21.66 -3.77 6.34
C ASP A 227 -21.96 -2.30 6.02
N GLY A 228 -21.17 -1.66 5.15
CA GLY A 228 -21.37 -0.26 4.76
C GLY A 228 -20.95 0.75 5.84
N ARG A 229 -20.23 0.31 6.88
CA ARG A 229 -19.84 1.14 8.03
C ARG A 229 -18.49 1.79 7.85
N TYR A 230 -18.22 2.79 8.69
CA TYR A 230 -16.90 3.39 8.85
C TYR A 230 -16.43 3.21 10.29
N VAL A 231 -15.11 3.04 10.48
CA VAL A 231 -14.48 2.92 11.79
C VAL A 231 -13.28 3.86 11.87
N ARG A 232 -12.97 4.34 13.08
CA ARG A 232 -11.70 5.05 13.33
C ARG A 232 -10.61 4.03 13.66
N ALA A 233 -9.52 4.05 12.91
CA ALA A 233 -8.45 3.08 13.05
C ALA A 233 -7.06 3.74 12.95
N THR A 234 -6.07 3.08 13.53
CA THR A 234 -4.66 3.50 13.50
C THR A 234 -3.81 2.34 13.05
N GLY A 235 -2.92 2.56 12.09
CA GLY A 235 -1.93 1.57 11.68
C GLY A 235 -1.20 1.96 10.41
N ASN A 236 0.03 1.46 10.27
CA ASN A 236 0.82 1.61 9.05
C ASN A 236 0.08 1.05 7.83
N SER A 237 -0.82 0.09 8.04
CA SER A 237 -1.69 -0.47 7.01
C SER A 237 -2.51 0.56 6.22
N PHE A 238 -2.75 1.76 6.76
CA PHE A 238 -3.50 2.83 6.08
C PHE A 238 -2.61 3.84 5.33
N THR A 239 -1.29 3.75 5.48
CA THR A 239 -0.35 4.57 4.72
C THR A 239 -0.02 3.95 3.37
N ALA A 240 0.10 2.62 3.31
CA ALA A 240 0.24 1.86 2.06
C ALA A 240 -0.85 2.18 1.01
N PRO A 241 -2.16 2.17 1.33
CA PRO A 241 -3.20 2.51 0.35
C PRO A 241 -3.18 4.01 -0.03
N THR A 242 -2.75 4.89 0.89
CA THR A 242 -2.56 6.32 0.58
C THR A 242 -1.49 6.48 -0.49
N MET A 243 -0.32 5.87 -0.29
CA MET A 243 0.77 5.90 -1.27
C MET A 243 0.41 5.16 -2.56
N THR A 244 -0.35 4.06 -2.49
CA THR A 244 -0.86 3.34 -3.67
C THR A 244 -1.73 4.25 -4.53
N GLY A 245 -2.65 5.02 -3.94
CA GLY A 245 -3.46 5.99 -4.66
C GLY A 245 -2.62 7.05 -5.37
N ILE A 246 -1.62 7.62 -4.69
CA ILE A 246 -0.70 8.62 -5.27
C ILE A 246 0.10 8.03 -6.43
N VAL A 247 0.61 6.80 -6.29
CA VAL A 247 1.30 6.08 -7.37
C VAL A 247 0.36 5.86 -8.55
N ALA A 248 -0.91 5.54 -8.31
CA ALA A 248 -1.89 5.38 -9.39
C ALA A 248 -2.15 6.69 -10.14
N LEU A 249 -2.27 7.82 -9.43
CA LEU A 249 -2.37 9.13 -10.08
C LEU A 249 -1.15 9.42 -10.95
N LEU A 250 0.06 9.17 -10.42
CA LEU A 250 1.32 9.34 -11.14
C LEU A 250 1.40 8.48 -12.40
N LEU A 251 1.14 7.17 -12.27
CA LEU A 251 1.20 6.24 -13.40
C LEU A 251 0.12 6.51 -14.44
N SER A 252 -1.07 6.98 -14.05
CA SER A 252 -2.11 7.33 -15.03
C SER A 252 -1.72 8.52 -15.91
N LYS A 253 -0.84 9.40 -15.41
CA LYS A 253 -0.26 10.49 -16.19
C LYS A 253 0.98 10.07 -16.98
N HIS A 254 1.82 9.24 -16.36
CA HIS A 254 3.11 8.82 -16.86
C HIS A 254 3.22 7.28 -16.86
N PRO A 255 2.52 6.59 -17.78
CA PRO A 255 2.32 5.13 -17.71
C PRO A 255 3.58 4.30 -17.92
N ASN A 256 4.66 4.91 -18.41
CA ASN A 256 5.91 4.21 -18.74
C ASN A 256 6.96 4.25 -17.63
N LEU A 257 6.72 4.99 -16.54
CA LEU A 257 7.67 5.11 -15.44
C LEU A 257 7.99 3.73 -14.86
N THR A 258 9.28 3.52 -14.62
CA THR A 258 9.80 2.35 -13.90
C THR A 258 9.63 2.51 -12.39
N PRO A 259 9.73 1.43 -11.61
CA PRO A 259 9.66 1.53 -10.15
C PRO A 259 10.69 2.50 -9.55
N PHE A 260 11.91 2.53 -10.10
CA PHE A 260 12.96 3.49 -9.70
C PHE A 260 12.57 4.95 -9.97
N GLU A 261 12.03 5.24 -11.16
CA GLU A 261 11.61 6.60 -11.51
C GLU A 261 10.41 7.03 -10.66
N VAL A 262 9.46 6.13 -10.38
CA VAL A 262 8.35 6.41 -9.46
C VAL A 262 8.87 6.76 -8.07
N LYS A 263 9.80 5.99 -7.49
CA LYS A 263 10.42 6.32 -6.20
C LYS A 263 11.10 7.69 -6.21
N SER A 264 11.79 8.02 -7.30
CA SER A 264 12.50 9.29 -7.48
C SER A 264 11.54 10.49 -7.56
N VAL A 265 10.45 10.35 -8.30
CA VAL A 265 9.38 11.37 -8.37
C VAL A 265 8.72 11.53 -7.01
N LEU A 266 8.38 10.41 -6.34
CA LEU A 266 7.77 10.46 -5.01
C LEU A 266 8.68 11.18 -4.01
N SER A 267 9.96 10.80 -3.95
CA SER A 267 10.95 11.46 -3.09
C SER A 267 11.02 12.97 -3.36
N SER A 268 11.07 13.38 -4.63
CA SER A 268 11.14 14.81 -5.00
C SER A 268 9.91 15.62 -4.58
N LEU A 269 8.76 14.98 -4.45
CA LEU A 269 7.47 15.61 -4.13
C LEU A 269 7.09 15.54 -2.64
N ALA A 270 7.90 14.87 -1.81
CA ALA A 270 7.64 14.76 -0.38
C ALA A 270 7.68 16.15 0.30
N LYS A 271 6.83 16.38 1.31
CA LYS A 271 6.71 17.71 1.96
C LYS A 271 8.02 18.22 2.53
N ASN A 272 8.84 17.35 3.10
CA ASN A 272 10.15 17.71 3.65
C ASN A 272 11.21 18.02 2.58
N ASN A 273 10.88 17.82 1.30
CA ASN A 273 11.75 18.13 0.16
C ASN A 273 11.22 19.28 -0.72
N LEU A 274 9.95 19.66 -0.55
CA LEU A 274 9.36 20.82 -1.24
C LEU A 274 9.72 22.16 -0.57
N ASN A 275 10.20 22.12 0.67
CA ASN A 275 10.54 23.29 1.49
C ASN A 275 12.06 23.43 1.75
N SER A 276 12.90 22.63 1.08
CA SER A 276 14.37 22.67 1.17
C SER A 276 14.99 23.53 0.08
#